data_AF-A0A7X7TYU5-F1
#
_entry.id   AF-A0A7X7TYU5-F1
#
_cell.length_a   1.000
_cell.length_b   1.000
_cell.length_c   1.000
_cell.angle_alpha   90.00
_cell.angle_beta   90.00
_cell.angle_gamma   90.00
#
_symmetry.space_group_name_H-M   'P 1'
#
loop_
_entity.id
_entity.type
_entity.pdbx_description
1 polymer ?
#
loop_
_entity_poly.entity_id
_entity_poly.type
_entity_poly.pdbx_seq_one_letter_code
_entity_poly.pdbx_strand_id
1 'polypeptide(L)'
;MLRARRRDSPLRKRPADFARHTVLLTLGSALCALAVAVALFPLEAVLYTLVYVAFSSRITDAVFHGLTKRQAAIIISDRWEEIARELTAVHRIGITRIDGWGGYQGTGKTILYSIINRKNMSLLKRVVLDKDPSAFVAIMTAEDVTGVDVGNQPHW
;
A
#
# COMPACT_ATOMS: atom_id res chain seq x y z
N MET A 1 -36.75 -40.60 -1.19
CA MET A 1 -35.78 -40.07 -0.21
C MET A 1 -34.47 -39.85 -0.96
N LEU A 2 -33.84 -38.69 -1.14
CA LEU A 2 -33.84 -37.38 -0.48
C LEU A 2 -33.67 -36.27 -1.56
N ARG A 3 -34.53 -35.26 -1.55
CA ARG A 3 -34.36 -34.02 -2.33
C ARG A 3 -33.48 -33.06 -1.54
N ALA A 4 -32.37 -32.65 -2.13
CA ALA A 4 -31.44 -31.66 -1.58
C ALA A 4 -32.15 -30.33 -1.30
N ARG A 5 -32.11 -29.89 -0.04
CA ARG A 5 -32.48 -28.54 0.40
C ARG A 5 -31.53 -27.53 -0.26
N ARG A 6 -32.04 -26.70 -1.17
CA ARG A 6 -31.41 -25.41 -1.46
C ARG A 6 -31.54 -24.54 -0.21
N ARG A 7 -30.40 -24.11 0.31
CA ARG A 7 -30.29 -23.16 1.42
C ARG A 7 -30.16 -21.80 0.77
N ASP A 8 -31.24 -21.04 0.75
CA ASP A 8 -31.22 -19.65 0.29
C ASP A 8 -30.32 -18.83 1.23
N SER A 9 -29.20 -18.37 0.69
CA SER A 9 -28.28 -17.45 1.37
C SER A 9 -28.87 -16.03 1.34
N PRO A 10 -29.10 -15.35 2.47
CA PRO A 10 -29.60 -13.99 2.46
C PRO A 10 -28.54 -13.05 1.88
N LEU A 11 -29.00 -12.20 0.96
CA LEU A 11 -28.23 -11.21 0.23
C LEU A 11 -27.40 -10.31 1.17
N ARG A 12 -26.08 -10.36 1.00
CA ARG A 12 -25.09 -9.46 1.59
C ARG A 12 -25.41 -8.01 1.16
N LYS A 13 -26.02 -7.22 2.05
CA LYS A 13 -26.24 -5.78 1.80
C LYS A 13 -24.91 -5.11 1.44
N ARG A 14 -24.93 -4.32 0.37
CA ARG A 14 -23.74 -3.70 -0.24
C ARG A 14 -23.16 -2.62 0.71
N PRO A 15 -21.85 -2.65 1.04
CA PRO A 15 -21.21 -1.66 1.91
C PRO A 15 -21.07 -0.25 1.29
N ALA A 16 -21.45 -0.06 0.02
CA ALA A 16 -21.24 1.18 -0.72
C ALA A 16 -22.18 2.33 -0.30
N ASP A 17 -23.40 2.03 0.15
CA ASP A 17 -24.38 3.08 0.48
C ASP A 17 -24.02 3.78 1.80
N PHE A 18 -23.45 3.06 2.76
CA PHE A 18 -22.99 3.63 4.03
C PHE A 18 -21.83 4.62 3.81
N ALA A 19 -20.84 4.25 2.99
CA ALA A 19 -19.71 5.11 2.67
C ALA A 19 -20.14 6.42 1.97
N ARG A 20 -21.15 6.36 1.09
CA ARG A 20 -21.67 7.53 0.38
C ARG A 20 -22.30 8.56 1.33
N HIS A 21 -23.10 8.11 2.29
CA HIS A 21 -23.72 9.00 3.26
C HIS A 21 -22.68 9.64 4.20
N THR A 22 -21.69 8.88 4.67
CA THR A 22 -20.62 9.43 5.51
C THR A 22 -19.79 10.48 4.76
N VAL A 23 -19.43 10.21 3.51
CA VAL A 23 -18.66 11.16 2.69
C VAL A 23 -19.45 12.44 2.41
N LEU A 24 -20.75 12.35 2.15
CA LEU A 24 -21.60 13.53 1.95
C LEU A 24 -21.69 14.39 3.21
N LEU A 25 -21.79 13.76 4.39
CA LEU A 25 -21.87 14.48 5.66
C LEU A 25 -20.56 15.19 6.01
N THR A 26 -19.41 14.54 5.81
CA THR A 26 -18.09 15.15 6.09
C THR A 26 -17.77 16.28 5.12
N LEU A 27 -18.13 16.14 3.85
CA LEU A 27 -17.96 17.21 2.87
C LEU A 27 -18.90 18.39 3.15
N GLY A 28 -20.15 18.10 3.55
CA GLY A 28 -21.14 19.13 3.88
C GLY A 28 -20.74 19.97 5.10
N SER A 29 -20.27 19.33 6.17
CA SER A 29 -19.84 20.05 7.37
C SER A 29 -18.61 20.94 7.12
N ALA A 30 -17.65 20.48 6.32
CA ALA A 30 -16.48 21.26 5.92
C ALA A 30 -16.88 22.51 5.10
N LEU A 31 -17.84 22.37 4.18
CA LEU A 31 -18.34 23.50 3.38
C LEU A 31 -19.06 24.54 4.25
N CYS A 32 -19.90 24.09 5.19
CA CYS A 32 -20.58 24.99 6.13
C CYS A 32 -19.57 25.76 7.00
N ALA A 33 -18.52 25.10 7.50
CA ALA A 33 -17.48 25.75 8.28
C ALA A 33 -16.75 26.84 7.47
N LEU A 34 -16.44 26.58 6.19
CA LEU A 34 -15.83 27.56 5.31
C LEU A 34 -16.76 28.75 5.02
N ALA A 35 -18.06 28.50 4.80
CA ALA A 35 -19.04 29.55 4.59
C ALA A 35 -19.18 30.47 5.82
N VAL A 36 -19.21 29.90 7.02
CA VAL A 36 -19.20 30.66 8.27
C VAL A 36 -17.90 31.46 8.42
N ALA A 37 -16.75 30.88 8.07
CA ALA A 37 -15.47 31.57 8.14
C ALA A 37 -15.43 32.79 7.20
N VAL A 38 -15.91 32.66 5.97
CA VAL A 38 -16.00 33.79 5.00
C VAL A 38 -17.00 34.85 5.46
N ALA A 39 -18.06 34.46 6.17
CA ALA A 39 -19.06 35.41 6.69
C ALA A 39 -18.55 36.21 7.90
N LEU A 40 -17.70 35.63 8.73
CA LEU A 40 -17.24 36.22 9.99
C LEU A 40 -15.86 36.90 9.90
N PHE A 41 -15.00 36.49 8.96
CA PHE A 41 -13.61 36.94 8.87
C PHE A 41 -13.30 37.60 7.51
N PRO A 42 -12.34 38.54 7.46
CA PRO A 42 -11.86 39.08 6.20
C PRO A 42 -11.28 37.96 5.32
N LEU A 43 -11.49 38.09 4.00
CA LEU A 43 -11.12 37.07 3.01
C LEU A 43 -9.63 36.69 3.11
N GLU A 44 -8.76 37.66 3.38
CA GLU A 44 -7.32 37.46 3.57
C GLU A 44 -7.02 36.43 4.67
N ALA A 45 -7.67 36.53 5.82
CA ALA A 45 -7.48 35.62 6.95
C ALA A 45 -7.95 34.19 6.62
N VAL A 46 -9.06 34.06 5.88
CA VAL A 46 -9.57 32.76 5.43
C VAL A 46 -8.59 32.10 4.47
N LEU A 47 -8.04 32.85 3.52
CA LEU A 47 -7.03 32.35 2.57
C LEU A 47 -5.75 31.91 3.28
N TYR A 48 -5.25 32.69 4.25
CA TYR A 48 -4.09 32.29 5.04
C TYR A 48 -4.33 31.00 5.81
N THR A 49 -5.52 30.84 6.40
CA THR A 49 -5.89 29.62 7.12
C THR A 49 -5.93 28.41 6.19
N LEU A 50 -6.48 28.56 4.98
CA LEU A 50 -6.53 27.49 3.99
C LEU A 50 -5.12 27.04 3.57
N VAL A 51 -4.23 27.99 3.32
CA VAL A 51 -2.82 27.72 3.00
C VAL A 51 -2.14 27.03 4.19
N TYR A 52 -2.33 27.55 5.40
CA TYR A 52 -1.74 26.99 6.62
C TYR A 52 -2.15 25.53 6.82
N VAL A 53 -3.45 25.21 6.72
CA VAL A 53 -3.95 23.83 6.88
C VAL A 53 -3.39 22.92 5.79
N ALA A 54 -3.33 23.37 4.53
CA ALA A 54 -2.78 22.58 3.43
C ALA A 54 -1.29 22.29 3.58
N PHE A 55 -0.51 23.25 4.08
CA PHE A 55 0.91 23.06 4.38
C PHE A 55 1.12 22.19 5.62
N SER A 56 0.40 22.47 6.70
CA SER A 56 0.47 21.69 7.94
C SER A 56 0.12 20.22 7.69
N SER A 57 -0.90 19.93 6.89
CA SER A 57 -1.23 18.54 6.52
C SER A 57 -0.06 17.84 5.85
N ARG A 58 0.63 18.49 4.90
CA ARG A 58 1.78 17.90 4.22
C ARG A 58 2.98 17.68 5.16
N ILE A 59 3.21 18.62 6.07
CA ILE A 59 4.27 18.49 7.07
C ILE A 59 3.95 17.33 8.01
N THR A 60 2.71 17.26 8.51
CA THR A 60 2.22 16.14 9.32
C THR A 60 2.42 14.82 8.59
N ASP A 61 1.97 14.72 7.33
CA ASP A 61 2.16 13.50 6.54
C ASP A 61 3.64 13.12 6.42
N ALA A 62 4.51 14.11 6.20
CA ALA A 62 5.95 13.87 6.09
C ALA A 62 6.62 13.47 7.41
N VAL A 63 6.14 13.98 8.55
CA VAL A 63 6.65 13.63 9.88
C VAL A 63 6.17 12.25 10.30
N PHE A 64 4.88 11.95 10.12
CA PHE A 64 4.29 10.68 10.54
C PHE A 64 4.63 9.53 9.60
N HIS A 65 4.58 9.75 8.29
CA HIS A 65 4.82 8.70 7.29
C HIS A 65 6.23 8.79 6.69
N GLY A 66 7.11 9.66 7.19
CA GLY A 66 8.45 9.86 6.65
C GLY A 66 8.47 10.30 5.17
N LEU A 67 9.67 10.60 4.67
CA LEU A 67 9.87 10.88 3.22
C LEU A 67 10.08 9.60 2.40
N THR A 68 10.28 8.46 3.07
CA THR A 68 10.67 7.20 2.45
C THR A 68 9.47 6.31 2.19
N LYS A 69 8.93 6.39 0.98
CA LYS A 69 7.90 5.44 0.52
C LYS A 69 8.50 4.03 0.42
N ARG A 70 7.90 3.08 1.14
CA ARG A 70 8.21 1.65 1.03
C ARG A 70 7.40 1.02 -0.09
N GLN A 71 7.98 0.03 -0.74
CA GLN A 71 7.30 -0.76 -1.77
C GLN A 71 7.51 -2.23 -1.45
N ALA A 72 6.45 -3.01 -1.58
CA ALA A 72 6.56 -4.46 -1.58
C ALA A 72 6.82 -4.94 -3.01
N ALA A 73 7.75 -5.86 -3.15
CA ALA A 73 8.05 -6.57 -4.37
C ALA A 73 7.69 -8.05 -4.19
N ILE A 74 6.89 -8.55 -5.10
CA ILE A 74 6.63 -9.98 -5.29
C ILE A 74 7.40 -10.40 -6.53
N ILE A 75 8.33 -11.33 -6.36
CA ILE A 75 9.17 -11.87 -7.44
C ILE A 75 8.81 -13.33 -7.63
N ILE A 76 8.51 -13.72 -8.87
CA ILE A 76 8.22 -15.09 -9.27
C ILE A 76 9.25 -15.48 -10.31
N SER A 77 10.04 -16.52 -10.02
CA SER A 77 11.14 -16.97 -10.87
C SER A 77 11.45 -18.44 -10.57
N ASP A 78 11.88 -19.18 -11.58
CA ASP A 78 12.38 -20.55 -11.40
C ASP A 78 13.83 -20.57 -10.85
N ARG A 79 14.55 -19.45 -10.94
CA ARG A 79 15.91 -19.25 -10.38
C ARG A 79 15.90 -18.45 -9.07
N TRP A 80 14.85 -18.64 -8.26
CA TRP A 80 14.65 -17.88 -7.02
C TRP A 80 15.82 -18.01 -6.03
N GLU A 81 16.53 -19.14 -5.98
CA GLU A 81 17.67 -19.36 -5.07
C GLU A 81 18.88 -18.46 -5.36
N GLU A 82 19.18 -18.24 -6.63
CA GLU A 82 20.28 -17.36 -7.05
C GLU A 82 19.93 -15.90 -6.73
N ILE A 83 18.71 -15.50 -7.08
CA ILE A 83 18.17 -14.16 -6.84
C ILE A 83 18.14 -13.87 -5.33
N ALA A 84 17.61 -14.78 -4.52
CA ALA A 84 17.51 -14.63 -3.08
C ALA A 84 18.89 -14.51 -2.42
N ARG A 85 19.87 -15.32 -2.86
CA ARG A 85 21.24 -15.26 -2.37
C ARG A 85 21.90 -13.92 -2.68
N GLU A 86 21.81 -13.43 -3.90
CA GLU A 86 22.44 -12.15 -4.26
C GLU A 86 21.80 -10.96 -3.55
N LEU A 87 20.47 -10.89 -3.55
CA LEU A 87 19.76 -9.81 -2.87
C LEU A 87 20.03 -9.79 -1.36
N THR A 88 20.11 -10.96 -0.71
CA THR A 88 20.36 -11.04 0.73
C THR A 88 21.84 -10.82 1.08
N ALA A 89 22.76 -11.48 0.38
CA ALA A 89 24.19 -11.47 0.74
C ALA A 89 24.91 -10.20 0.28
N VAL A 90 24.60 -9.71 -0.93
CA VAL A 90 25.30 -8.55 -1.53
C VAL A 90 24.59 -7.25 -1.16
N HIS A 91 23.27 -7.22 -1.28
CA HIS A 91 22.49 -5.99 -1.12
C HIS A 91 21.84 -5.84 0.26
N ARG A 92 21.97 -6.84 1.14
CA ARG A 92 21.37 -6.87 2.48
C ARG A 92 19.86 -6.60 2.45
N ILE A 93 19.19 -7.05 1.40
CA ILE A 93 17.75 -6.94 1.25
C ILE A 93 17.11 -8.16 1.91
N GLY A 94 16.25 -7.93 2.91
CA GLY A 94 15.47 -8.98 3.55
C GLY A 94 14.44 -9.57 2.58
N ILE A 95 14.41 -10.90 2.46
CA ILE A 95 13.49 -11.63 1.59
C ILE A 95 12.81 -12.72 2.40
N THR A 96 11.51 -12.84 2.20
CA THR A 96 10.69 -13.95 2.70
C THR A 96 10.34 -14.86 1.53
N ARG A 97 10.62 -16.16 1.67
CA ARG A 97 10.18 -17.18 0.72
C ARG A 97 8.75 -17.59 1.01
N ILE A 98 7.92 -17.60 -0.02
CA ILE A 98 6.53 -18.05 0.03
C ILE A 98 6.38 -19.18 -0.99
N ASP A 99 5.97 -20.34 -0.51
CA ASP A 99 5.69 -21.49 -1.38
C ASP A 99 4.23 -21.44 -1.83
N GLY A 100 3.99 -21.41 -3.15
CA GLY A 100 2.66 -21.29 -3.74
C GLY A 100 2.44 -22.27 -4.89
N TRP A 101 1.20 -22.37 -5.35
CA TRP A 101 0.83 -23.20 -6.50
C TRP A 101 0.22 -22.32 -7.58
N GLY A 102 0.74 -22.42 -8.80
CA GLY A 102 0.23 -21.64 -9.93
C GLY A 102 -1.16 -22.14 -10.36
N GLY A 103 -2.17 -21.28 -10.32
CA GLY A 103 -3.54 -21.65 -10.67
C GLY A 103 -3.75 -22.07 -12.13
N TYR A 104 -2.83 -21.71 -13.02
CA TYR A 104 -2.90 -22.07 -14.44
C TYR A 104 -2.17 -23.38 -14.77
N GLN A 105 -0.93 -23.54 -14.28
CA GLN A 105 -0.09 -24.70 -14.60
C GLN A 105 -0.20 -25.84 -13.58
N GLY A 106 -0.78 -25.60 -12.40
CA GLY A 106 -0.88 -26.61 -11.33
C GLY A 106 0.47 -27.03 -10.76
N THR A 107 1.56 -26.31 -11.07
CA THR A 107 2.91 -26.59 -10.58
C THR A 107 3.22 -25.74 -9.36
N GLY A 108 3.97 -26.31 -8.41
CA GLY A 108 4.56 -25.54 -7.32
C GLY A 108 5.48 -24.44 -7.88
N LYS A 109 5.28 -23.21 -7.41
CA LYS A 109 6.08 -22.05 -7.75
C LYS A 109 6.52 -21.37 -6.46
N THR A 110 7.81 -21.09 -6.36
CA THR A 110 8.35 -20.34 -5.24
C THR A 110 8.28 -18.85 -5.56
N ILE A 111 7.77 -18.10 -4.60
CA ILE A 111 7.56 -16.66 -4.68
C ILE A 111 8.46 -16.01 -3.64
N LEU A 112 9.22 -14.98 -4.03
CA LEU A 112 9.97 -14.16 -3.10
C LEU A 112 9.20 -12.88 -2.81
N TYR A 113 9.05 -12.58 -1.53
CA TYR A 113 8.43 -11.35 -1.04
C TYR A 113 9.47 -10.50 -0.31
N SER A 114 9.52 -9.21 -0.64
CA SER A 114 10.42 -8.29 0.04
C SER A 114 9.78 -6.90 0.13
N ILE A 115 9.98 -6.23 1.28
CA ILE A 115 9.64 -4.81 1.43
C ILE A 115 10.94 -4.02 1.40
N ILE A 116 11.05 -3.11 0.44
CA ILE A 116 12.24 -2.28 0.25
C ILE A 116 11.88 -0.81 0.08
N ASN A 117 12.89 0.06 0.20
CA ASN A 117 12.72 1.47 -0.14
C ASN A 117 12.52 1.61 -1.66
N ARG A 118 11.63 2.52 -2.09
CA ARG A 118 11.43 2.87 -3.49
C ARG A 118 12.74 3.15 -4.26
N LYS A 119 13.75 3.71 -3.59
CA LYS A 119 15.08 3.99 -4.20
C LYS A 119 15.82 2.72 -4.63
N ASN A 120 15.64 1.60 -3.93
CA ASN A 120 16.30 0.33 -4.21
C ASN A 120 15.54 -0.53 -5.23
N MET A 121 14.36 -0.09 -5.68
CA MET A 121 13.51 -0.86 -6.59
C MET A 121 14.16 -1.07 -7.96
N SER A 122 14.84 -0.05 -8.49
CA SER A 122 15.56 -0.15 -9.75
C SER A 122 16.69 -1.18 -9.69
N LEU A 123 17.39 -1.24 -8.56
CA LEU A 123 18.44 -2.23 -8.31
C LEU A 123 17.86 -3.64 -8.25
N LEU A 124 16.78 -3.85 -7.48
CA LEU A 124 16.11 -5.14 -7.36
C LEU A 124 15.66 -5.68 -8.72
N LYS A 125 15.01 -4.84 -9.53
CA LYS A 125 14.62 -5.24 -10.90
C LYS A 125 15.80 -5.66 -11.74
N ARG A 126 16.91 -4.92 -11.66
CA ARG A 126 18.12 -5.22 -12.45
C ARG A 126 18.71 -6.57 -12.05
N VAL A 127 18.87 -6.83 -10.76
CA VAL A 127 19.39 -8.12 -10.25
C VAL A 127 18.49 -9.28 -10.67
N VAL A 128 17.17 -9.14 -10.52
CA VAL A 128 16.21 -10.18 -10.90
C VAL A 128 16.30 -10.49 -12.40
N LEU A 129 16.26 -9.46 -13.25
CA LEU A 129 16.28 -9.64 -14.71
C LEU A 129 17.65 -10.07 -15.26
N ASP A 130 18.75 -9.76 -14.56
CA ASP A 130 20.10 -10.24 -14.89
C ASP A 130 20.21 -11.76 -14.70
N LYS A 131 19.62 -12.29 -13.62
CA LYS A 131 19.63 -13.74 -13.33
C LYS A 131 18.58 -14.53 -14.08
N ASP A 132 17.39 -13.95 -14.23
CA ASP A 132 16.29 -14.59 -14.91
C ASP A 132 15.50 -13.57 -15.75
N PRO A 133 15.77 -13.51 -17.06
CA PRO A 133 15.02 -12.66 -17.98
C PRO A 133 13.53 -13.03 -18.09
N SER A 134 13.14 -14.24 -17.68
CA SER A 134 11.76 -14.71 -17.68
C SER A 134 11.03 -14.47 -16.34
N ALA A 135 11.73 -13.90 -15.35
CA ALA A 135 11.15 -13.61 -14.05
C ALA A 135 10.08 -12.52 -14.12
N PHE A 136 9.07 -12.66 -13.25
CA PHE A 136 7.99 -11.70 -13.09
C PHE A 136 8.13 -10.96 -11.77
N VAL A 137 8.06 -9.62 -11.80
CA VAL A 137 8.13 -8.77 -10.61
C VAL A 137 6.89 -7.88 -10.52
N ALA A 138 6.04 -8.14 -9.54
CA ALA A 138 4.92 -7.28 -9.19
C ALA A 138 5.31 -6.33 -8.06
N ILE A 139 5.02 -5.04 -8.24
CA ILE A 139 5.33 -4.00 -7.26
C ILE A 139 4.03 -3.43 -6.72
N MET A 140 3.95 -3.34 -5.39
CA MET A 140 2.87 -2.70 -4.67
C MET A 140 3.43 -1.61 -3.76
N THR A 141 2.66 -0.55 -3.57
CA THR A 141 2.97 0.49 -2.59
C THR A 141 2.63 -0.02 -1.20
N ALA A 142 3.59 0.09 -0.28
CA ALA A 142 3.37 -0.22 1.13
C ALA A 142 3.34 1.12 1.87
N GLU A 143 2.13 1.62 2.15
CA GLU A 143 1.92 2.92 2.77
C GLU A 143 2.27 2.91 4.26
N ASP A 144 1.88 1.83 4.94
CA ASP A 144 2.17 1.61 6.35
C ASP A 144 2.84 0.25 6.55
N VAL A 145 4.03 0.26 7.16
CA VAL A 145 4.82 -0.93 7.46
C VAL A 145 5.37 -0.75 8.86
N THR A 146 5.14 -1.73 9.71
CA THR A 146 5.66 -1.78 11.08
C THR A 146 6.73 -2.86 11.19
N GLY A 147 7.86 -2.56 11.83
CA GLY A 147 8.95 -3.51 12.05
C GLY A 147 10.29 -2.84 12.31
N VAL A 148 11.16 -3.50 13.07
CA VAL A 148 12.43 -2.93 13.59
C VAL A 148 13.39 -2.49 12.48
N ASP A 149 13.46 -3.24 11.37
CA ASP A 149 14.39 -2.94 10.26
C ASP A 149 13.72 -2.42 8.98
N VAL A 150 12.40 -2.61 8.86
CA VAL A 150 11.66 -2.39 7.60
C VAL A 150 10.52 -1.39 7.77
N GLY A 151 10.18 -1.09 9.02
CA GLY A 151 9.09 -0.19 9.36
C GLY A 151 9.37 1.25 8.95
N ASN A 152 8.27 1.98 8.77
CA ASN A 152 8.26 3.42 8.50
C ASN A 152 7.48 4.19 9.59
N GLN A 153 6.99 3.47 10.61
CA GLN A 153 6.33 4.06 11.76
C GLN A 153 7.37 4.55 12.79
N PRO A 154 7.15 5.74 13.38
CA PRO A 154 7.89 6.17 14.56
C PRO A 154 7.70 5.17 15.72
N HIS A 155 8.79 4.84 16.42
CA HIS A 155 8.78 4.03 17.63
C HIS A 155 8.61 4.96 18.84
N TRP A 156 7.38 5.28 19.22
CA TRP A 156 7.09 5.96 20.48
C TRP A 156 6.14 5.13 21.32
#